data_AF-A0A243CQ74-F1
#
_entry.id   AF-A0A243CQ74-F1
#
_cell.length_a   1.000
_cell.length_b   1.000
_cell.length_c   1.000
_cell.angle_alpha   90.00
_cell.angle_beta   90.00
_cell.angle_gamma   90.00
#
_symmetry.space_group_name_H-M   'P 1'
#
loop_
_entity.id
_entity.type
_entity.pdbx_description
1 polymer ?
#
loop_
_entity_poly.entity_id
_entity_poly.type
_entity_poly.pdbx_seq_one_letter_code
_entity_poly.pdbx_strand_id
1 'polypeptide(L)'
;AGFATISPQAASAHWADTQMNWAFNKGIINTDLRDSPATRQDAWLIMERLYTGANGYNYNDARSFARQLRIAEDGRPTNWVTREEMGSFLYSFRYIAYTNKSWPGFGTTTNWAAGNGIFDGSRPQDVATRAEVVTMIYRTYKKGLFDPVNY
;
A
#
# COMPACT_ATOMS: atom_id res chain seq x y z
N ALA A 1 -35.05 -28.54 26.66
CA ALA A 1 -34.64 -28.13 25.29
C ALA A 1 -33.23 -27.55 25.39
N GLY A 2 -32.29 -28.10 24.62
CA GLY A 2 -30.86 -27.78 24.72
C GLY A 2 -30.52 -26.42 24.13
N PHE A 3 -29.55 -25.74 24.75
CA PHE A 3 -28.93 -24.54 24.23
C PHE A 3 -28.17 -24.89 22.95
N ALA A 4 -28.62 -24.35 21.82
CA ALA A 4 -27.83 -24.35 20.61
C ALA A 4 -26.60 -23.48 20.86
N THR A 5 -25.45 -24.11 21.09
CA THR A 5 -24.15 -23.48 20.89
C THR A 5 -24.10 -23.08 19.43
N ILE A 6 -24.35 -21.80 19.17
CA ILE A 6 -24.08 -21.20 17.87
C ILE A 6 -22.57 -21.34 17.71
N SER A 7 -22.12 -22.24 16.84
CA SER A 7 -20.72 -22.29 16.45
C SER A 7 -20.36 -20.91 15.91
N PRO A 8 -19.15 -20.37 16.17
CA PRO A 8 -18.69 -19.22 15.42
C PRO A 8 -18.75 -19.64 13.96
N GLN A 9 -19.61 -18.99 13.19
CA GLN A 9 -19.61 -19.07 11.75
C GLN A 9 -18.16 -18.86 11.34
N ALA A 10 -17.51 -19.91 10.81
CA ALA A 10 -16.14 -19.83 10.35
C ALA A 10 -16.07 -18.60 9.46
N ALA A 11 -15.38 -17.54 9.93
CA ALA A 11 -15.27 -16.31 9.18
C ALA A 11 -14.77 -16.71 7.79
N SER A 12 -15.57 -16.45 6.75
CA SER A 12 -15.20 -16.81 5.39
C SER A 12 -13.82 -16.26 5.10
N ALA A 13 -12.88 -17.11 4.68
CA ALA A 13 -11.51 -16.71 4.40
C ALA A 13 -11.51 -15.48 3.48
N HIS A 14 -10.89 -14.40 3.94
CA HIS A 14 -10.82 -13.16 3.19
C HIS A 14 -9.67 -13.25 2.20
N TRP A 15 -9.86 -12.80 0.96
CA TRP A 15 -8.85 -12.92 -0.11
C TRP A 15 -7.49 -12.30 0.25
N ALA A 16 -7.50 -11.29 1.15
CA ALA A 16 -6.32 -10.59 1.61
C ALA A 16 -5.69 -11.14 2.91
N ASP A 17 -6.17 -12.26 3.47
CA ASP A 17 -5.72 -12.76 4.79
C ASP A 17 -4.20 -12.94 4.85
N THR A 18 -3.60 -13.49 3.79
CA THR A 18 -2.15 -13.67 3.71
C THR A 18 -1.40 -12.34 3.84
N GLN A 19 -1.86 -11.32 3.12
CA GLN A 19 -1.21 -10.02 3.04
C GLN A 19 -1.43 -9.20 4.31
N MET A 20 -2.65 -9.24 4.87
CA MET A 20 -2.97 -8.58 6.14
C MET A 20 -2.18 -9.18 7.30
N ASN A 21 -2.12 -10.51 7.41
CA ASN A 21 -1.33 -11.18 8.44
C ASN A 21 0.17 -10.86 8.32
N TRP A 22 0.70 -10.81 7.11
CA TRP A 22 2.07 -10.36 6.87
C TRP A 22 2.31 -8.92 7.38
N ALA A 23 1.37 -8.02 7.11
CA ALA A 23 1.47 -6.63 7.53
C ALA A 23 1.38 -6.46 9.06
N PHE A 24 0.50 -7.21 9.73
CA PHE A 24 0.43 -7.26 11.20
C PHE A 24 1.73 -7.80 11.80
N ASN A 25 2.24 -8.92 11.28
CA ASN A 25 3.47 -9.53 11.77
C ASN A 25 4.70 -8.63 11.61
N LYS A 26 4.71 -7.76 10.59
CA LYS A 26 5.74 -6.72 10.42
C LYS A 26 5.49 -5.46 11.26
N GLY A 27 4.34 -5.31 11.89
CA GLY A 27 3.98 -4.12 12.65
C GLY A 27 3.76 -2.86 11.79
N ILE A 28 3.53 -3.01 10.48
CA ILE A 28 3.30 -1.87 9.57
C ILE A 28 1.85 -1.39 9.60
N ILE A 29 0.94 -2.25 10.06
CA ILE A 29 -0.44 -1.93 10.45
C ILE A 29 -0.70 -2.43 11.88
N ASN A 30 -1.64 -1.80 12.58
CA ASN A 30 -2.02 -2.15 13.95
C ASN A 30 -3.53 -2.41 14.13
N THR A 31 -4.34 -2.10 13.11
CA THR A 31 -5.80 -2.21 13.16
C THR A 31 -6.30 -2.83 11.87
N ASP A 32 -7.22 -3.80 11.99
CA ASP A 32 -7.83 -4.46 10.85
C ASP A 32 -8.97 -3.62 10.28
N LEU A 33 -8.64 -2.81 9.27
CA LEU A 33 -9.59 -2.01 8.49
C LEU A 33 -9.57 -2.45 7.02
N ARG A 34 -9.42 -3.75 6.76
CA ARG A 34 -9.17 -4.32 5.42
C ARG A 34 -10.15 -3.85 4.34
N ASP A 35 -11.43 -3.72 4.67
CA ASP A 35 -12.49 -3.30 3.73
C ASP A 35 -12.71 -1.79 3.68
N SER A 36 -12.07 -1.04 4.57
CA SER A 36 -12.20 0.42 4.62
C SER A 36 -11.36 1.08 3.52
N PRO A 37 -11.86 2.17 2.90
CA PRO A 37 -11.04 3.04 2.07
C PRO A 37 -9.78 3.50 2.80
N ALA A 38 -8.62 3.39 2.14
CA ALA A 38 -7.38 3.93 2.67
C ALA A 38 -7.23 5.41 2.28
N THR A 39 -6.68 6.21 3.19
CA THR A 39 -6.24 7.57 2.84
C THR A 39 -4.82 7.55 2.29
N ARG A 40 -4.43 8.61 1.58
CA ARG A 40 -3.08 8.77 1.04
C ARG A 40 -2.03 8.73 2.16
N GLN A 41 -2.24 9.48 3.24
CA GLN A 41 -1.34 9.47 4.41
C GLN A 41 -1.26 8.11 5.12
N ASP A 42 -2.33 7.32 5.08
CA ASP A 42 -2.33 5.96 5.61
C ASP A 42 -1.45 5.03 4.77
N ALA A 43 -1.60 5.07 3.44
CA ALA A 43 -0.74 4.32 2.54
C ALA A 43 0.75 4.69 2.70
N TRP A 44 1.05 5.98 2.84
CA TRP A 44 2.41 6.46 3.06
C TRP A 44 2.98 5.96 4.38
N LEU A 45 2.19 5.99 5.45
CA LEU A 45 2.61 5.53 6.77
C LEU A 45 2.91 4.03 6.78
N ILE A 46 2.07 3.22 6.14
CA ILE A 46 2.30 1.77 6.01
C ILE A 46 3.62 1.51 5.28
N MET A 47 3.92 2.25 4.21
CA MET A 47 5.19 2.11 3.49
C MET A 47 6.38 2.59 4.31
N GLU A 48 6.29 3.74 4.97
CA GLU A 48 7.40 4.28 5.78
C GLU A 48 7.80 3.29 6.88
N ARG A 49 6.80 2.70 7.56
CA ARG A 49 7.04 1.65 8.56
C ARG A 49 7.67 0.40 7.95
N LEU A 50 7.27 0.00 6.74
CA LEU A 50 7.91 -1.11 6.04
C LEU A 50 9.36 -0.80 5.70
N TYR A 51 9.62 0.38 5.16
CA TYR A 51 10.94 0.78 4.67
C TYR A 51 11.95 0.92 5.81
N THR A 52 11.51 1.48 6.93
CA THR A 52 12.37 1.76 8.10
C THR A 52 12.41 0.60 9.09
N GLY A 53 11.42 -0.29 9.06
CA GLY A 53 11.27 -1.36 10.05
C GLY A 53 10.82 -0.88 11.43
N ALA A 54 10.37 0.37 11.58
CA ALA A 54 9.92 0.92 12.86
C ALA A 54 8.47 1.41 12.79
N ASN A 55 7.72 1.27 13.89
CA ASN A 55 6.28 1.57 13.96
C ASN A 55 5.95 2.95 14.57
N GLY A 56 6.94 3.69 15.07
CA GLY A 56 6.79 4.96 15.78
C GLY A 56 6.42 6.18 14.93
N TYR A 57 6.35 6.03 13.61
CA TYR A 57 6.01 7.11 12.69
C TYR A 57 4.53 7.50 12.77
N ASN A 58 4.28 8.79 12.54
CA ASN A 58 2.96 9.40 12.46
C ASN A 58 2.67 9.96 11.05
N TYR A 59 1.52 10.57 10.84
CA TYR A 59 1.13 11.09 9.53
C TYR A 59 1.97 12.27 9.03
N ASN A 60 2.61 13.05 9.91
CA ASN A 60 3.53 14.12 9.50
C ASN A 60 4.84 13.55 8.94
N ASP A 61 5.35 12.47 9.55
CA ASP A 61 6.53 11.75 9.05
C ASP A 61 6.21 11.14 7.69
N ALA A 62 5.08 10.44 7.60
CA ALA A 62 4.61 9.80 6.37
C ALA A 62 4.42 10.80 5.22
N ARG A 63 3.92 12.01 5.53
CA ARG A 63 3.82 13.09 4.55
C ARG A 63 5.19 13.59 4.11
N SER A 64 6.14 13.74 5.03
CA SER A 64 7.51 14.13 4.71
C SER A 64 8.19 13.10 3.81
N PHE A 65 8.02 11.81 4.13
CA PHE A 65 8.46 10.69 3.30
C PHE A 65 7.84 10.76 1.90
N ALA A 66 6.52 10.87 1.77
CA ALA A 66 5.85 10.93 0.46
C ALA A 66 6.23 12.16 -0.39
N ARG A 67 6.62 13.28 0.23
CA ARG A 67 7.17 14.45 -0.47
C ARG A 67 8.54 14.18 -1.08
N GLN A 68 9.43 13.48 -0.36
CA GLN A 68 10.72 13.07 -0.92
C GLN A 68 10.54 12.20 -2.18
N LEU A 69 9.47 11.41 -2.20
CA LEU A 69 9.11 10.53 -3.31
C LEU A 69 8.33 11.23 -4.45
N ARG A 70 8.11 12.55 -4.35
CA ARG A 70 7.40 13.38 -5.35
C ARG A 70 5.96 12.93 -5.66
N ILE A 71 5.25 12.36 -4.68
CA ILE A 71 3.83 11.92 -4.83
C ILE A 71 2.86 12.80 -4.03
N ALA A 72 3.34 13.45 -2.96
CA ALA A 72 2.53 14.30 -2.09
C ALA A 72 2.55 15.80 -2.48
N GLU A 73 2.89 16.12 -3.73
CA GLU A 73 3.03 17.50 -4.24
C GLU A 73 1.68 18.25 -4.29
N ASP A 74 0.56 17.53 -4.37
CA ASP A 74 -0.78 18.11 -4.55
C ASP A 74 -1.48 18.53 -3.25
N GLY A 75 -0.87 18.25 -2.09
CA GLY A 75 -1.34 18.76 -0.79
C GLY A 75 -2.58 18.07 -0.20
N ARG A 76 -2.95 16.86 -0.66
CA ARG A 76 -4.20 16.16 -0.25
C ARG A 76 -3.97 14.90 0.60
N PRO A 77 -3.38 14.98 1.81
CA PRO A 77 -3.01 13.79 2.59
C PRO A 77 -4.21 12.97 3.11
N THR A 78 -5.34 13.62 3.37
CA THR A 78 -6.54 13.00 3.94
C THR A 78 -7.50 12.43 2.90
N ASN A 79 -7.26 12.67 1.62
CA ASN A 79 -8.08 12.10 0.55
C ASN A 79 -7.84 10.59 0.46
N TRP A 80 -8.85 9.88 -0.04
CA TRP A 80 -8.69 8.47 -0.37
C TRP A 80 -7.65 8.28 -1.46
N VAL A 81 -6.85 7.22 -1.33
CA VAL A 81 -5.85 6.85 -2.33
C VAL A 81 -6.48 5.97 -3.39
N THR A 82 -6.17 6.22 -4.66
CA THR A 82 -6.57 5.33 -5.76
C THR A 82 -5.53 4.23 -6.01
N ARG A 83 -5.91 3.19 -6.77
CA ARG A 83 -4.97 2.10 -7.13
C ARG A 83 -3.80 2.62 -7.96
N GLU A 84 -4.02 3.53 -8.90
CA GLU A 84 -2.95 4.14 -9.69
C GLU A 84 -2.04 5.06 -8.87
N GLU A 85 -2.60 5.78 -7.90
CA GLU A 85 -1.80 6.58 -6.97
C GLU A 85 -0.90 5.69 -6.13
N MET A 86 -1.40 4.55 -5.65
CA MET A 86 -0.57 3.58 -4.94
C MET A 86 0.50 2.95 -5.84
N GLY A 87 0.15 2.61 -7.09
CA GLY A 87 1.11 2.09 -8.08
C GLY A 87 2.20 3.12 -8.43
N SER A 88 1.82 4.37 -8.64
CA SER A 88 2.74 5.50 -8.82
C SER A 88 3.60 5.71 -7.60
N PHE A 89 3.05 5.53 -6.40
CA PHE A 89 3.80 5.69 -5.17
C PHE A 89 4.96 4.68 -5.09
N LEU A 90 4.68 3.42 -5.38
CA LEU A 90 5.66 2.34 -5.42
C LEU A 90 6.69 2.53 -6.54
N TYR A 91 6.26 3.04 -7.70
CA TYR A 91 7.16 3.38 -8.79
C TYR A 91 8.15 4.46 -8.39
N SER A 92 7.69 5.58 -7.83
CA SER A 92 8.62 6.67 -7.47
C SER A 92 9.54 6.25 -6.33
N PHE A 93 9.04 5.48 -5.36
CA PHE A 93 9.88 4.89 -4.33
C PHE A 93 11.04 4.09 -4.94
N ARG A 94 10.74 3.28 -5.96
CA ARG A 94 11.73 2.45 -6.65
C ARG A 94 12.69 3.25 -7.53
N TYR A 95 12.20 4.19 -8.35
CA TYR A 95 13.00 4.77 -9.46
C TYR A 95 13.36 6.25 -9.31
N ILE A 96 12.65 6.98 -8.45
CA ILE A 96 12.70 8.45 -8.44
C ILE A 96 13.20 9.00 -7.09
N ALA A 97 12.90 8.34 -5.98
CA ALA A 97 13.24 8.76 -4.61
C ALA A 97 14.68 9.27 -4.45
N TYR A 98 15.60 8.64 -5.17
CA TYR A 98 17.04 8.88 -5.09
C TYR A 98 17.62 9.40 -6.41
N THR A 99 16.79 9.96 -7.29
CA THR A 99 17.22 10.46 -8.61
C THR A 99 16.63 11.83 -8.94
N ASN A 100 17.19 12.49 -9.95
CA ASN A 100 16.66 13.75 -10.49
C ASN A 100 15.67 13.54 -11.66
N LYS A 101 15.16 12.32 -11.84
CA LYS A 101 14.22 12.03 -12.92
C LYS A 101 12.86 12.67 -12.65
N SER A 102 12.25 13.20 -13.71
CA SER A 102 10.87 13.70 -13.67
C SER A 102 9.87 12.55 -13.51
N TRP A 103 8.75 12.81 -12.85
CA TRP A 103 7.66 11.85 -12.74
C TRP A 103 7.05 11.59 -14.13
N PRO A 104 6.94 10.32 -14.58
CA PRO A 104 6.58 10.01 -15.96
C PRO A 104 5.07 10.02 -16.23
N GLY A 105 4.22 10.27 -15.23
CA GLY A 105 2.77 10.24 -15.37
C GLY A 105 2.13 8.90 -15.02
N PHE A 106 0.83 8.93 -14.71
CA PHE A 106 0.07 7.74 -14.31
C PHE A 106 0.05 6.64 -15.36
N GLY A 107 0.00 6.98 -16.66
CA GLY A 107 0.02 5.96 -17.72
C GLY A 107 1.25 5.05 -17.64
N THR A 108 2.44 5.63 -17.43
CA THR A 108 3.68 4.86 -17.28
C THR A 108 3.71 4.07 -15.97
N THR A 109 3.36 4.68 -14.85
CA THR A 109 3.44 4.02 -13.54
C THR A 109 2.41 2.91 -13.38
N THR A 110 1.20 3.11 -13.91
CA THR A 110 0.11 2.11 -13.91
C THR A 110 0.49 0.91 -14.77
N ASN A 111 1.02 1.13 -15.97
CA ASN A 111 1.49 0.05 -16.84
C ASN A 111 2.64 -0.74 -16.18
N TRP A 112 3.57 -0.05 -15.51
CA TRP A 112 4.63 -0.72 -14.75
C TRP A 112 4.06 -1.58 -13.61
N ALA A 113 3.14 -1.02 -12.81
CA ALA A 113 2.57 -1.72 -11.67
C ALA A 113 1.74 -2.95 -12.09
N ALA A 114 0.94 -2.82 -13.15
CA ALA A 114 0.18 -3.93 -13.72
C ALA A 114 1.11 -4.99 -14.35
N GLY A 115 2.11 -4.57 -15.14
CA GLY A 115 3.08 -5.47 -15.76
C GLY A 115 3.94 -6.24 -14.77
N ASN A 116 4.17 -5.68 -13.58
CA ASN A 116 4.86 -6.39 -12.48
C ASN A 116 3.90 -7.23 -11.63
N GLY A 117 2.59 -7.22 -11.89
CA GLY A 117 1.59 -7.91 -11.10
C GLY A 117 1.46 -7.37 -9.67
N ILE A 118 1.72 -6.07 -9.46
CA ILE A 118 1.48 -5.39 -8.18
C ILE A 118 -0.03 -5.29 -7.95
N PHE A 119 -0.77 -4.96 -8.99
CA PHE A 119 -2.23 -5.09 -9.09
C PHE A 119 -2.60 -5.57 -10.50
N ASP A 120 -3.89 -5.81 -10.78
CA ASP A 120 -4.34 -6.38 -12.05
C ASP A 120 -4.51 -5.35 -13.19
N GLY A 121 -4.26 -4.07 -12.93
CA GLY A 121 -4.44 -2.98 -13.89
C GLY A 121 -5.90 -2.52 -14.05
N SER A 122 -6.87 -3.22 -13.46
CA SER A 122 -8.27 -2.84 -13.52
C SER A 122 -8.57 -1.68 -12.57
N ARG A 123 -9.53 -0.83 -12.95
CA ARG A 123 -10.06 0.26 -12.12
C ARG A 123 -8.97 1.12 -11.45
N PRO A 124 -7.99 1.64 -12.22
CA PRO A 124 -6.86 2.38 -11.68
C PRO A 124 -7.28 3.60 -10.86
N GLN A 125 -8.34 4.28 -11.30
CA GLN A 125 -8.86 5.51 -10.67
C GLN A 125 -9.80 5.25 -9.49
N ASP A 126 -10.22 4.01 -9.26
CA ASP A 126 -11.08 3.69 -8.13
C ASP A 126 -10.28 3.73 -6.84
N VAL A 127 -10.95 4.14 -5.76
CA VAL A 127 -10.42 4.15 -4.40
C VAL A 127 -9.96 2.74 -4.00
N ALA A 128 -8.77 2.67 -3.41
CA ALA A 128 -8.22 1.46 -2.85
C ALA A 128 -8.67 1.27 -1.40
N THR A 129 -9.07 0.05 -1.09
CA THR A 129 -9.23 -0.40 0.30
C THR A 129 -7.87 -0.59 0.97
N ARG A 130 -7.83 -0.64 2.31
CA ARG A 130 -6.58 -0.93 3.03
C ARG A 130 -6.02 -2.32 2.66
N ALA A 131 -6.88 -3.31 2.43
CA ALA A 131 -6.47 -4.63 1.93
C ALA A 131 -5.71 -4.55 0.60
N GLU A 132 -6.19 -3.71 -0.32
CA GLU A 132 -5.56 -3.52 -1.63
C GLU A 132 -4.23 -2.78 -1.52
N VAL A 133 -4.17 -1.71 -0.72
CA VAL A 133 -2.90 -1.02 -0.42
C VAL A 133 -1.86 -2.01 0.15
N VAL A 134 -2.24 -2.75 1.18
CA VAL A 134 -1.35 -3.75 1.81
C VAL A 134 -0.94 -4.84 0.81
N THR A 135 -1.87 -5.29 -0.05
CA THR A 135 -1.58 -6.30 -1.07
C THR A 135 -0.60 -5.81 -2.12
N MET A 136 -0.75 -4.57 -2.60
CA MET A 136 0.18 -3.97 -3.55
C MET A 136 1.59 -3.86 -2.95
N ILE A 137 1.70 -3.40 -1.69
CA ILE A 137 2.98 -3.33 -0.98
C ILE A 137 3.58 -4.73 -0.79
N TYR A 138 2.78 -5.71 -0.35
CA TYR A 138 3.20 -7.10 -0.16
C TYR A 138 3.77 -7.71 -1.45
N ARG A 139 3.06 -7.56 -2.57
CA ARG A 139 3.49 -8.09 -3.87
C ARG A 139 4.79 -7.44 -4.32
N THR A 140 4.92 -6.13 -4.13
CA THR A 140 6.14 -5.38 -4.44
C THR A 140 7.32 -5.88 -3.62
N TYR A 141 7.13 -6.05 -2.30
CA TYR A 141 8.12 -6.61 -1.39
C TYR A 141 8.53 -8.04 -1.78
N LYS A 142 7.56 -8.94 -2.02
CA LYS A 142 7.81 -10.35 -2.37
C LYS A 142 8.56 -10.52 -3.68
N LYS A 143 8.43 -9.56 -4.60
CA LYS A 143 9.13 -9.53 -5.89
C LYS A 143 10.53 -8.89 -5.80
N GLY A 144 10.95 -8.41 -4.63
CA GLY A 144 12.23 -7.73 -4.47
C GLY A 144 12.28 -6.37 -5.17
N LEU A 145 11.13 -5.78 -5.51
CA LEU A 145 11.08 -4.51 -6.27
C LEU A 145 11.45 -3.29 -5.42
N PHE A 146 11.67 -3.45 -4.12
CA PHE A 146 12.28 -2.43 -3.27
C PHE A 146 13.81 -2.55 -3.15
N ASP A 147 14.38 -3.66 -3.61
CA ASP A 147 15.83 -3.90 -3.53
C ASP A 147 16.54 -3.26 -4.73
N PRO A 148 17.55 -2.41 -4.49
CA PRO A 148 18.34 -1.83 -5.54
C PRO A 148 19.12 -2.79 -6.42
N VAL A 149 19.43 -3.98 -5.93
CA VAL A 149 20.16 -5.00 -6.71
C VAL A 149 19.30 -5.57 -7.84
N ASN A 150 17.98 -5.40 -7.76
CA ASN A 150 17.04 -5.84 -8.79
C ASN A 150 16.78 -4.74 -9.85
N TYR A 151 17.66 -3.74 -9.99
CA TYR A 151 17.57 -2.68 -11.00
C TYR A 151 18.19 -3.06 -12.34
#